data_AF-A0A2S7SS74-F1
#
_entry.id   AF-A0A2S7SS74-F1
#
_cell.length_a   1.000
_cell.length_b   1.000
_cell.length_c   1.000
_cell.angle_alpha   90.00
_cell.angle_beta   90.00
_cell.angle_gamma   90.00
#
_symmetry.space_group_name_H-M   'P 1'
#
loop_
_entity.id
_entity.type
_entity.pdbx_description
1 polymer ?
#
loop_
_entity_poly.entity_id
_entity_poly.type
_entity_poly.pdbx_seq_one_letter_code
_entity_poly.pdbx_strand_id
1 'polypeptide(L)'
;MIFITQLIYIVAGKESVFDEFERIAIPIIAKYNGQLMLRTRPGQVIEAHVEVPYEIHLISFESDTDFEAFKHDADRKAFLHLKDESVRSSLLIVGS
;
A
#
# COMPACT_ATOMS: atom_id res chain seq x y z
N MET A 1 10.17 6.02 14.59
CA MET A 1 8.85 6.05 13.93
C MET A 1 9.05 6.57 12.53
N ILE A 2 8.47 5.89 11.54
CA ILE A 2 8.56 6.28 10.14
C ILE A 2 7.15 6.36 9.55
N PHE A 3 6.99 7.23 8.55
CA PHE A 3 5.75 7.34 7.79
C PHE A 3 6.00 6.95 6.35
N ILE A 4 5.09 6.16 5.80
CA ILE A 4 5.18 5.63 4.45
C ILE A 4 3.91 6.03 3.72
N THR A 5 4.09 6.85 2.69
CA THR A 5 3.02 7.16 1.74
C THR A 5 3.20 6.27 0.51
N GLN A 6 2.18 5.48 0.18
CA GLN A 6 2.12 4.73 -1.06
C GLN A 6 1.08 5.33 -1.99
N LEU A 7 1.51 5.67 -3.21
CA LEU A 7 0.61 6.00 -4.32
C LEU A 7 0.51 4.76 -5.20
N ILE A 8 -0.67 4.16 -5.28
CA ILE A 8 -0.90 2.87 -5.93
C ILE A 8 -1.62 3.08 -7.25
N TYR A 9 -1.08 2.49 -8.30
CA TYR A 9 -1.67 2.48 -9.63
C TYR A 9 -1.98 1.04 -10.04
N ILE A 10 -3.22 0.77 -10.41
CA ILE A 10 -3.68 -0.58 -10.72
C ILE A 10 -3.82 -0.81 -12.23
N VAL A 11 -3.87 -2.07 -12.63
CA VAL A 11 -4.25 -2.49 -13.98
C VAL A 11 -5.77 -2.32 -14.13
N ALA A 12 -6.21 -1.68 -15.22
CA ALA A 12 -7.63 -1.46 -15.47
C ALA A 12 -8.41 -2.78 -15.53
N GLY A 13 -9.54 -2.88 -14.84
CA GLY A 13 -10.36 -4.09 -14.79
C GLY A 13 -9.88 -5.14 -13.76
N LYS A 14 -8.85 -4.82 -12.96
CA LYS A 14 -8.33 -5.69 -11.88
C LYS A 14 -8.63 -5.15 -10.49
N GLU A 15 -9.63 -4.26 -10.35
CA GLU A 15 -10.03 -3.63 -9.09
C GLU A 15 -10.40 -4.68 -8.03
N SER A 16 -11.14 -5.73 -8.41
CA SER A 16 -11.55 -6.79 -7.50
C SER A 16 -10.38 -7.66 -7.00
N VAL A 17 -9.40 -7.91 -7.87
CA VAL A 17 -8.16 -8.63 -7.53
C VAL A 17 -7.30 -7.77 -6.59
N PHE A 18 -7.24 -6.47 -6.84
CA PHE A 18 -6.59 -5.52 -5.93
C PHE A 18 -7.25 -5.49 -4.56
N ASP A 19 -8.59 -5.39 -4.50
CA ASP A 19 -9.33 -5.41 -3.25
C ASP A 19 -9.10 -6.72 -2.46
N GLU A 20 -8.90 -7.86 -3.16
CA GLU A 20 -8.56 -9.14 -2.52
C GLU A 20 -7.15 -9.14 -1.93
N PHE A 21 -6.16 -8.65 -2.67
CA PHE A 21 -4.82 -8.46 -2.17
C PHE A 21 -4.81 -7.60 -0.90
N GLU A 22 -5.56 -6.49 -0.88
CA GLU A 22 -5.61 -5.57 0.25
C GLU A 22 -6.28 -6.17 1.49
N ARG A 23 -7.33 -6.98 1.32
CA ARG A 23 -7.99 -7.69 2.45
C ARG A 23 -7.01 -8.54 3.24
N ILE A 24 -5.92 -8.98 2.62
CA ILE A 24 -4.89 -9.81 3.23
C ILE A 24 -3.70 -8.96 3.70
N ALA A 25 -3.24 -8.03 2.87
CA ALA A 25 -2.05 -7.23 3.15
C ALA A 25 -2.25 -6.21 4.28
N ILE A 26 -3.43 -5.59 4.36
CA ILE A 26 -3.70 -4.53 5.35
C ILE A 26 -3.66 -5.07 6.78
N PRO A 27 -4.31 -6.20 7.14
CA PRO A 27 -4.22 -6.75 8.50
C PRO A 27 -2.79 -7.06 8.96
N ILE A 28 -1.90 -7.44 8.03
CA ILE A 28 -0.50 -7.77 8.34
C ILE A 28 0.27 -6.54 8.84
N ILE A 29 -0.15 -5.31 8.49
CA ILE A 29 0.50 -4.08 8.97
C ILE A 29 0.52 -4.05 10.51
N ALA A 30 -0.60 -4.38 11.15
CA ALA A 30 -0.73 -4.37 12.62
C ALA A 30 0.11 -5.45 13.31
N LYS A 31 0.44 -6.55 12.62
CA LYS A 31 1.32 -7.62 13.14
C LYS A 31 2.74 -7.14 13.41
N TYR A 32 3.15 -6.06 12.74
CA TYR A 32 4.49 -5.49 12.82
C TYR A 32 4.46 -4.06 13.37
N ASN A 33 3.68 -3.80 14.42
CA ASN A 33 3.62 -2.48 15.07
C ASN A 33 3.34 -1.31 14.10
N GLY A 34 2.64 -1.62 13.01
CA GLY A 34 2.26 -0.65 12.00
C GLY A 34 0.82 -0.21 12.17
N GLN A 35 0.50 0.98 11.66
CA GLN A 35 -0.85 1.50 11.63
C GLN A 35 -1.17 2.08 10.26
N LEU A 36 -2.26 1.62 9.64
CA LEU A 36 -2.83 2.27 8.46
C LEU A 36 -3.53 3.55 8.92
N MET A 37 -2.90 4.70 8.68
CA MET A 37 -3.38 6.02 9.12
C MET A 37 -4.36 6.64 8.13
N LEU A 38 -4.14 6.43 6.84
CA LEU A 38 -5.01 6.90 5.76
C LEU A 38 -5.10 5.83 4.69
N ARG A 39 -6.31 5.62 4.17
CA ARG A 39 -6.58 4.88 2.95
C ARG A 39 -7.68 5.61 2.20
N THR A 40 -7.38 6.11 1.00
CA THR A 40 -8.35 6.86 0.21
C THR A 40 -8.14 6.66 -1.28
N ARG A 41 -9.25 6.63 -2.02
CA ARG A 41 -9.25 6.85 -3.47
C ARG A 41 -9.41 8.35 -3.69
N PRO A 42 -8.59 9.00 -4.54
CA PRO A 42 -8.73 10.43 -4.76
C PRO A 42 -10.14 10.78 -5.29
N GLY A 43 -10.85 11.65 -4.58
CA GLY A 43 -12.16 12.15 -5.00
C GLY A 43 -12.02 13.33 -5.95
N GLN A 44 -11.68 14.50 -5.39
CA GLN A 44 -11.40 15.71 -6.15
C GLN A 44 -9.92 16.08 -6.02
N VAL A 45 -9.23 16.20 -7.14
CA VAL A 45 -7.83 16.64 -7.22
C VAL A 45 -7.80 18.08 -7.71
N ILE A 46 -7.15 18.97 -6.96
CA ILE A 46 -7.05 20.40 -7.29
C ILE A 46 -6.05 20.64 -8.42
N GLU A 47 -4.90 19.95 -8.38
CA GLU A 47 -3.85 20.00 -9.39
C GLU A 47 -3.01 18.71 -9.35
N ALA A 48 -2.56 18.24 -10.51
CA ALA A 48 -1.64 17.11 -10.62
C ALA A 48 -0.73 17.25 -11.86
N HIS A 49 0.55 17.00 -11.66
CA HIS A 49 1.56 16.85 -12.74
C HIS A 49 2.05 15.40 -12.89
N VAL A 50 1.37 14.49 -12.19
CA VAL A 50 1.54 13.05 -12.28
C VAL A 50 0.17 12.43 -12.53
N GLU A 51 0.14 11.18 -12.96
CA GLU A 51 -1.12 10.43 -12.98
C GLU A 51 -1.71 10.40 -11.56
N VAL A 52 -3.02 10.61 -11.46
CA VAL A 52 -3.72 10.51 -10.17
C VAL A 52 -3.72 9.03 -9.76
N PRO A 53 -3.19 8.66 -8.58
CA PRO A 53 -3.17 7.27 -8.16
C PRO A 53 -4.60 6.75 -7.97
N TYR A 54 -4.77 5.44 -8.17
CA TYR A 54 -6.02 4.78 -7.88
C TYR A 54 -6.32 4.84 -6.38
N GLU A 55 -5.31 4.57 -5.55
CA GLU A 55 -5.44 4.59 -4.10
C GLU A 55 -4.18 5.13 -3.42
N ILE A 56 -4.36 5.83 -2.31
CA ILE A 56 -3.30 6.41 -1.48
C ILE A 56 -3.37 5.80 -0.10
N HIS A 57 -2.25 5.27 0.38
CA HIS A 57 -2.09 4.84 1.77
C HIS A 57 -1.09 5.74 2.50
N LEU A 58 -1.40 6.13 3.73
CA LEU A 58 -0.42 6.61 4.70
C LEU A 58 -0.34 5.58 5.83
N ILE A 59 0.86 5.08 6.08
CA ILE A 59 1.12 4.03 7.06
C ILE A 59 2.22 4.51 7.98
N SER A 60 2.09 4.31 9.29
CA SER A 60 3.18 4.47 10.24
C SER A 60 3.71 3.13 10.71
N PHE A 61 5.00 3.09 11.06
CA PHE A 61 5.63 2.00 11.80
C PHE A 61 6.45 2.59 12.95
N GLU A 62 6.53 1.89 14.07
CA GLU A 62 7.32 2.33 15.23
C GLU A 62 8.82 2.44 14.90
N SER A 63 9.34 1.55 14.05
CA SER A 63 10.73 1.54 13.58
C SER A 63 10.89 1.12 12.11
N ASP A 64 12.07 1.39 11.51
CA ASP A 64 12.44 0.83 10.21
C ASP A 64 12.49 -0.70 10.23
N THR A 65 12.92 -1.29 11.35
CA THR A 65 12.98 -2.75 11.52
C THR A 65 11.61 -3.40 11.42
N ASP A 66 10.58 -2.76 11.99
CA ASP A 66 9.19 -3.23 11.88
C ASP A 66 8.71 -3.22 10.43
N PHE A 67 9.01 -2.14 9.69
CA PHE A 67 8.67 -2.06 8.28
C PHE A 67 9.43 -3.08 7.42
N GLU A 68 10.72 -3.30 7.70
CA GLU A 68 11.48 -4.36 7.04
C GLU A 68 10.87 -5.74 7.29
N ALA A 69 10.49 -6.03 8.54
CA ALA A 69 9.83 -7.29 8.89
C ALA A 69 8.49 -7.45 8.15
N PHE A 70 7.67 -6.39 8.09
CA PHE A 70 6.42 -6.36 7.32
C PHE A 70 6.63 -6.69 5.83
N LYS A 71 7.67 -6.13 5.20
CA LYS A 71 7.97 -6.43 3.78
C LYS A 71 8.28 -7.91 3.53
N HIS A 72 8.84 -8.60 4.51
CA HIS A 72 9.30 -9.98 4.41
C HIS A 72 8.32 -11.02 4.96
N ASP A 73 7.15 -10.60 5.45
CA ASP A 73 6.11 -11.49 5.97
C ASP A 73 5.76 -12.62 4.98
N ALA A 74 5.67 -13.84 5.52
CA ALA A 74 5.48 -15.05 4.72
C ALA A 74 4.07 -15.14 4.11
N ASP A 75 3.06 -14.67 4.84
CA ASP A 75 1.67 -14.65 4.35
C ASP A 75 1.60 -13.64 3.19
N ARG A 76 2.19 -12.46 3.36
CA ARG A 76 2.29 -11.45 2.29
C ARG A 76 2.97 -11.97 1.02
N LYS A 77 4.00 -12.82 1.15
CA LYS A 77 4.69 -13.44 0.00
C LYS A 77 3.78 -14.40 -0.77
N ALA A 78 2.90 -15.14 -0.08
CA ALA A 78 1.99 -16.09 -0.73
C ALA A 78 1.02 -15.38 -1.69
N PHE A 79 0.68 -14.12 -1.42
CA PHE A 79 -0.29 -13.33 -2.21
C PHE A 79 0.36 -12.27 -3.11
N LEU A 80 1.69 -12.32 -3.29
CA LEU A 80 2.38 -11.43 -4.24
C LEU A 80 1.83 -11.57 -5.67
N HIS A 81 1.36 -12.75 -6.06
CA HIS A 81 0.74 -12.97 -7.37
C HIS A 81 -0.49 -12.08 -7.60
N LEU A 82 -1.34 -11.85 -6.58
CA LEU A 82 -2.49 -10.94 -6.69
C LEU A 82 -2.04 -9.50 -6.86
N LYS A 83 -0.97 -9.11 -6.17
CA LYS A 83 -0.35 -7.79 -6.33
C LYS A 83 0.21 -7.64 -7.74
N ASP A 84 0.95 -8.62 -8.24
CA ASP A 84 1.59 -8.58 -9.55
C ASP A 84 0.55 -8.56 -10.68
N GLU A 85 -0.61 -9.19 -10.48
CA GLU A 85 -1.71 -9.17 -11.44
C GLU A 85 -2.49 -7.84 -11.45
N SER A 86 -2.61 -7.19 -10.30
CA SER A 86 -3.50 -6.04 -10.12
C SER A 86 -2.81 -4.69 -10.01
N VAL A 87 -1.55 -4.62 -9.56
CA VAL A 87 -0.80 -3.37 -9.38
C VAL A 87 0.12 -3.16 -10.58
N ARG A 88 -0.17 -2.11 -11.36
CA ARG A 88 0.68 -1.69 -12.48
C ARG A 88 1.98 -1.06 -11.99
N SER A 89 1.89 -0.20 -10.98
CA SER A 89 3.05 0.43 -10.34
C SER A 89 2.68 1.01 -8.97
N SER A 90 3.69 1.28 -8.15
CA SER A 90 3.52 1.97 -6.87
C SER A 90 4.68 2.93 -6.64
N LEU A 91 4.39 4.15 -6.18
CA LEU A 91 5.40 5.05 -5.67
C LEU A 91 5.40 4.98 -4.14
N LEU A 92 6.56 4.71 -3.54
CA LEU A 92 6.74 4.69 -2.10
C LEU A 92 7.58 5.89 -1.68
N ILE A 93 7.05 6.68 -0.76
CA ILE A 93 7.71 7.86 -0.18
C ILE A 93 7.84 7.61 1.32
N VAL A 94 9.06 7.73 1.84
CA VAL A 94 9.34 7.62 3.28
C VAL A 94 9.54 9.01 3.85
N GLY A 95 8.79 9.33 4.91
CA GLY A 95 8.97 10.52 5.74
C GLY A 95 9.51 10.12 7.12
N SER A 96 10.37 10.98 7.66
CA SER A 96 10.93 10.92 9.02
C SER A 96 10.26 11.94 9.94
#